data_AF-A0AA35R5V0-F1
#
_entry.id   AF-A0AA35R5V0-F1
#
_cell.length_a   1.000
_cell.length_b   1.000
_cell.length_c   1.000
_cell.angle_alpha   90.00
_cell.angle_beta   90.00
_cell.angle_gamma   90.00
#
_symmetry.space_group_name_H-M   'P 1'
#
loop_
_entity.id
_entity.type
_entity.pdbx_description
1 polymer ?
#
loop_
_entity_poly.entity_id
_entity_poly.type
_entity_poly.pdbx_seq_one_letter_code
_entity_poly.pdbx_strand_id
1 'polypeptide(L)'
;MVDIELTGNRSQQIIQVYIEKSGGVLISDCVTVSRELGERLDEKDVTENSYRLEISSPGIERPLRKIQDFERYVGHRVRIRLKGRRKGKRKIVGKLVEVDENIVCVLLRNEEKASLHWPIS
;
A
#
# COMPACT_ATOMS: atom_id res chain seq x y z
N MET A 1 -10.53 -2.31 -6.00
CA MET A 1 -11.80 -2.50 -5.28
C MET A 1 -11.85 -1.51 -4.12
N VAL A 2 -13.02 -1.02 -3.73
CA VAL A 2 -13.18 -0.20 -2.52
C VAL A 2 -14.29 -0.82 -1.71
N ASP A 3 -14.01 -1.15 -0.46
CA ASP A 3 -14.96 -1.70 0.49
C ASP A 3 -15.15 -0.72 1.64
N ILE A 4 -16.38 -0.55 2.13
CA ILE A 4 -16.74 0.46 3.12
C ILE A 4 -17.54 -0.21 4.22
N GLU A 5 -17.07 -0.06 5.45
CA GLU A 5 -17.72 -0.59 6.64
C GLU A 5 -18.02 0.54 7.63
N LEU A 6 -19.28 0.62 8.08
CA LEU A 6 -19.68 1.53 9.14
C LEU A 6 -19.74 0.75 10.46
N THR A 7 -18.93 1.14 11.42
CA THR A 7 -18.90 0.54 12.76
C THR A 7 -19.07 1.60 13.85
N GLY A 8 -19.30 1.15 15.08
CA GLY A 8 -19.50 2.03 16.23
C GLY A 8 -20.96 2.32 16.56
N ASN A 9 -21.16 3.24 17.50
CA ASN A 9 -22.43 3.60 18.11
C ASN A 9 -22.78 5.07 17.78
N ARG A 10 -24.04 5.49 18.00
CA ARG A 10 -24.56 6.82 17.58
C ARG A 10 -23.68 8.02 17.97
N SER A 11 -22.92 7.92 19.05
CA SER A 11 -22.02 8.99 19.54
C SER A 11 -20.57 8.89 19.04
N GLN A 12 -20.15 7.77 18.45
CA GLN A 12 -18.80 7.53 17.91
C GLN A 12 -18.90 6.62 16.68
N GLN A 13 -19.26 7.19 15.54
CA GLN A 13 -19.29 6.45 14.27
C GLN A 13 -17.88 6.33 13.69
N ILE A 14 -17.53 5.14 13.20
CA ILE A 14 -16.27 4.87 12.52
C ILE A 14 -16.61 4.40 11.10
N ILE A 15 -16.07 5.12 10.11
CA ILE A 15 -16.18 4.76 8.70
C ILE A 15 -14.84 4.17 8.28
N GLN A 16 -14.78 2.85 8.16
CA GLN A 16 -13.60 2.16 7.64
C GLN A 16 -13.71 1.98 6.14
N VAL A 17 -12.70 2.45 5.41
CA VAL A 17 -12.61 2.33 3.97
C VAL A 17 -11.39 1.51 3.61
N TYR A 18 -11.62 0.36 3.00
CA TYR A 18 -10.59 -0.52 2.47
C TYR A 18 -10.37 -0.21 1.00
N ILE A 19 -9.24 0.39 0.68
CA ILE A 19 -8.87 0.69 -0.70
C ILE A 19 -7.91 -0.37 -1.25
N GLU A 20 -8.20 -0.80 -2.48
CA GLU A 20 -7.35 -1.68 -3.25
C GLU A 20 -7.11 -1.10 -4.63
N LYS A 21 -5.83 -1.00 -4.99
CA LYS A 21 -5.35 -0.47 -6.27
C LYS A 21 -4.43 -1.51 -6.91
N SER A 22 -4.55 -1.68 -8.23
CA SER A 22 -3.62 -2.51 -9.00
C SER A 22 -2.20 -2.00 -8.78
N GLY A 23 -1.34 -2.85 -8.20
CA GLY A 23 -0.03 -2.44 -7.74
C GLY A 23 -0.05 -1.74 -6.37
N GLY A 24 -0.88 -2.20 -5.43
CA GLY A 24 -0.79 -1.87 -4.01
C GLY A 24 -1.07 -0.42 -3.63
N VAL A 25 -1.47 -0.23 -2.38
CA VAL A 25 -1.80 1.06 -1.80
C VAL A 25 -0.62 1.60 -1.00
N LEU A 26 -0.29 2.87 -1.17
CA LEU A 26 0.65 3.54 -0.27
C LEU A 26 -0.08 4.39 0.77
N ILE A 27 0.65 4.73 1.82
CA ILE A 27 0.25 5.74 2.79
C ILE A 27 -0.15 7.04 2.08
N SER A 28 0.56 7.46 1.02
CA SER A 28 0.15 8.65 0.26
C SER A 28 -1.21 8.49 -0.41
N ASP A 29 -1.51 7.29 -0.94
CA ASP A 29 -2.82 7.01 -1.52
C ASP A 29 -3.90 7.03 -0.41
N CYS A 30 -3.63 6.48 0.78
CA CYS A 30 -4.54 6.59 1.94
C CYS A 30 -4.80 8.05 2.35
N VAL A 31 -3.76 8.90 2.38
CA VAL A 31 -3.89 10.32 2.75
C VAL A 31 -4.73 11.08 1.71
N THR A 32 -4.49 10.85 0.42
CA THR A 32 -5.26 11.48 -0.66
C THR A 32 -6.72 11.09 -0.56
N VAL A 33 -7.01 9.78 -0.47
CA VAL A 33 -8.39 9.30 -0.37
C VAL A 33 -9.04 9.79 0.92
N SER A 34 -8.31 9.92 2.03
CA SER A 34 -8.87 10.36 3.30
C SER A 34 -9.31 11.82 3.27
N ARG A 35 -8.57 12.67 2.54
CA ARG A 35 -8.97 14.07 2.35
C ARG A 35 -10.18 14.18 1.44
N GLU A 36 -10.11 13.54 0.28
CA GLU A 36 -11.17 13.65 -0.73
C GLU A 36 -12.49 13.02 -0.28
N LEU A 37 -12.45 11.89 0.45
CA LEU A 37 -13.64 11.31 1.05
C LEU A 37 -14.17 12.15 2.21
N GLY A 38 -13.29 12.68 3.06
CA GLY A 38 -13.71 13.58 4.15
C GLY A 38 -14.48 14.79 3.62
N GLU A 39 -13.89 15.52 2.66
CA GLU A 39 -14.52 16.70 2.05
C GLU A 39 -15.90 16.37 1.43
N ARG A 40 -16.03 15.22 0.77
CA ARG A 40 -17.32 14.78 0.20
C ARG A 40 -18.34 14.35 1.25
N LEU A 41 -17.90 13.77 2.35
CA LEU A 41 -18.78 13.37 3.45
C LEU A 41 -19.31 14.59 4.20
N ASP A 42 -18.45 15.61 4.40
CA ASP A 42 -18.85 16.90 4.97
C ASP A 42 -19.79 17.69 4.04
N GLU A 43 -19.53 17.72 2.73
CA GLU A 43 -20.41 18.43 1.76
C GLU A 43 -21.82 17.82 1.70
N LYS A 44 -21.93 16.50 1.86
CA LYS A 44 -23.20 15.77 1.72
C LYS A 44 -23.95 15.57 3.05
N ASP A 45 -23.43 16.08 4.17
CA ASP A 45 -24.01 15.93 5.51
C ASP A 45 -24.40 14.47 5.80
N VAL A 46 -23.51 13.53 5.46
CA VAL A 46 -23.85 12.09 5.40
C VAL A 46 -24.05 11.49 6.81
N THR A 47 -23.65 12.19 7.86
CA THR A 47 -23.78 11.75 9.25
C THR A 47 -24.29 12.87 10.14
N GLU A 48 -25.34 12.61 10.92
CA GLU A 48 -25.88 13.57 11.92
C GLU A 48 -24.97 13.76 13.14
N ASN A 49 -23.92 12.95 13.28
CA ASN A 49 -23.04 12.88 14.46
C ASN A 49 -21.55 12.88 14.05
N SER A 50 -20.66 13.24 15.00
CA SER A 50 -19.22 13.20 14.76
C SER A 50 -18.73 11.79 14.39
N TYR A 51 -18.02 11.68 13.27
CA TYR A 51 -17.48 10.44 12.76
C TYR A 51 -15.94 10.43 12.75
N ARG A 52 -15.35 9.24 12.73
CA ARG A 52 -13.92 9.01 12.49
C ARG A 52 -13.76 8.24 11.19
N LEU A 53 -13.06 8.83 10.22
CA LEU A 53 -12.71 8.16 8.96
C LEU A 53 -11.38 7.42 9.10
N GLU A 54 -11.38 6.13 8.82
CA GLU A 54 -10.18 5.29 8.80
C GLU A 54 -9.97 4.70 7.41
N ILE A 55 -8.80 4.93 6.81
CA ILE A 55 -8.47 4.37 5.49
C ILE A 55 -7.37 3.34 5.62
N SER A 56 -7.72 2.11 5.26
CA SER A 56 -6.85 0.95 5.32
C SER A 56 -6.71 0.32 3.93
N SER A 57 -5.60 -0.38 3.72
CA SER A 57 -5.49 -1.31 2.58
C SER A 57 -5.62 -2.72 3.13
N PRO A 58 -6.46 -3.60 2.55
CA PRO A 58 -6.56 -4.99 2.97
C PRO A 58 -5.24 -5.71 2.67
N GLY A 59 -4.39 -5.80 3.69
CA GLY A 59 -3.25 -6.71 3.82
C GLY A 59 -2.34 -6.93 2.60
N ILE A 60 -1.30 -6.10 2.45
CA ILE A 60 -0.03 -6.57 1.84
C ILE A 60 0.98 -6.82 2.96
N GLU A 61 0.75 -7.86 3.78
CA GLU A 61 1.80 -8.41 4.64
C GLU A 61 1.89 -9.92 4.54
N ARG A 62 1.86 -10.45 3.31
CA ARG A 62 2.56 -11.72 3.05
C ARG A 62 4.04 -11.38 2.81
N PRO A 63 4.94 -11.64 3.78
CA PRO A 63 6.36 -11.47 3.55
C PRO A 63 6.79 -12.44 2.46
N LEU A 64 7.28 -11.91 1.33
CA LEU A 64 7.89 -12.71 0.27
C LEU A 64 9.18 -13.32 0.82
N ARG A 65 9.16 -14.63 1.11
CA ARG A 65 10.27 -15.36 1.74
C ARG A 65 11.06 -16.22 0.75
N LYS A 66 10.52 -16.52 -0.43
CA LYS A 66 11.19 -17.31 -1.47
C LYS A 66 11.18 -16.55 -2.79
N ILE A 67 12.24 -16.72 -3.60
CA ILE A 67 12.33 -16.10 -4.93
C ILE A 67 11.14 -16.48 -5.83
N GLN A 68 10.68 -17.72 -5.74
CA GLN A 68 9.50 -18.23 -6.46
C GLN A 68 8.20 -17.49 -6.11
N ASP A 69 8.10 -16.93 -4.90
CA ASP A 69 6.95 -16.10 -4.58
C ASP A 69 7.03 -14.79 -5.36
N PHE A 70 8.22 -14.18 -5.50
CA PHE A 70 8.39 -12.93 -6.25
C PHE A 70 7.98 -13.08 -7.72
N GLU A 71 8.27 -14.22 -8.36
CA GLU A 71 7.85 -14.50 -9.75
C GLU A 71 6.33 -14.36 -9.93
N ARG A 72 5.53 -14.82 -8.95
CA ARG A 72 4.06 -14.71 -8.99
C ARG A 72 3.55 -13.28 -8.84
N TYR A 73 4.35 -12.41 -8.24
CA TYR A 73 4.02 -11.01 -8.02
C TYR A 73 4.73 -10.07 -9.02
N VAL A 74 5.34 -10.59 -10.08
CA VAL A 74 5.80 -9.76 -11.20
C VAL A 74 4.61 -8.97 -11.74
N GLY A 75 4.82 -7.69 -12.00
CA GLY A 75 3.76 -6.74 -12.35
C GLY A 75 3.03 -6.11 -11.16
N HIS A 76 3.22 -6.62 -9.93
CA HIS A 76 2.61 -6.06 -8.72
C HIS A 76 3.57 -5.11 -8.00
N ARG A 77 3.04 -4.22 -7.17
CA ARG A 77 3.88 -3.32 -6.36
C ARG A 77 4.29 -4.00 -5.09
N VAL A 78 5.59 -4.02 -4.85
CA VAL A 78 6.20 -4.67 -3.70
C VAL A 78 6.88 -3.63 -2.82
N ARG A 79 6.84 -3.89 -1.50
CA ARG A 79 7.60 -3.14 -0.50
C ARG A 79 8.74 -4.02 -0.01
N ILE A 80 9.96 -3.69 -0.42
CA ILE A 80 11.15 -4.42 -0.04
C ILE A 80 11.86 -3.68 1.10
N ARG A 81 12.05 -4.38 2.22
CA ARG A 81 12.85 -3.88 3.35
C ARG A 81 14.26 -4.44 3.22
N LEU A 82 15.24 -3.56 3.07
CA LEU A 82 16.65 -3.92 3.03
C LEU A 82 17.21 -4.01 4.45
N LYS A 83 18.09 -4.98 4.69
CA LYS A 83 18.89 -5.03 5.92
C LYS A 83 20.00 -3.97 5.91
N GLY A 84 20.66 -3.76 4.75
CA GLY A 84 21.61 -2.68 4.52
C GLY A 84 21.00 -1.33 4.10
N ARG A 85 21.82 -0.26 4.09
CA ARG A 85 21.47 1.02 3.47
C ARG A 85 21.90 0.99 2.00
N ARG A 86 20.95 1.05 1.06
CA ARG A 86 21.25 1.29 -0.36
C ARG A 86 20.79 2.70 -0.74
N LYS A 87 21.70 3.53 -1.26
CA LYS A 87 21.43 4.97 -1.53
C LYS A 87 20.78 5.69 -0.32
N GLY A 88 21.22 5.37 0.91
CA GLY A 88 20.67 5.93 2.15
C GLY A 88 19.28 5.44 2.57
N LYS A 89 18.59 4.63 1.76
CA LYS A 89 17.24 4.13 2.03
C LYS A 89 17.28 2.67 2.48
N ARG A 90 16.54 2.35 3.56
CA ARG A 90 16.34 0.97 4.07
C ARG A 90 15.06 0.32 3.55
N LYS A 91 14.24 1.07 2.83
CA LYS A 91 12.95 0.64 2.29
C LYS A 91 12.89 1.07 0.84
N ILE A 92 12.54 0.13 -0.02
CA ILE A 92 12.29 0.36 -1.44
C ILE A 92 10.85 -0.01 -1.72
N VAL A 93 10.16 0.88 -2.43
CA VAL A 93 8.76 0.66 -2.82
C VAL A 93 8.66 0.92 -4.31
N GLY A 94 8.16 -0.06 -5.04
CA GLY A 94 8.04 0.04 -6.48
C GLY A 94 7.40 -1.19 -7.11
N LYS A 95 7.13 -1.12 -8.41
CA LYS A 95 6.53 -2.21 -9.17
C LYS A 95 7.59 -3.27 -9.44
N LEU A 96 7.34 -4.50 -9.02
CA LEU A 96 8.19 -5.63 -9.40
C LEU A 96 8.04 -5.83 -10.90
N VAL A 97 9.13 -5.67 -11.65
CA VAL A 97 9.11 -5.78 -13.12
C VAL A 97 9.75 -7.06 -13.60
N GLU A 98 10.72 -7.57 -12.86
CA GLU A 98 11.48 -8.74 -13.25
C GLU A 98 12.09 -9.40 -12.02
N VAL A 99 12.21 -10.72 -12.05
CA VAL A 99 12.78 -11.56 -11.02
C VAL A 99 13.63 -12.62 -11.72
N ASP A 100 14.91 -12.65 -11.38
CA ASP A 100 15.85 -13.71 -11.71
C ASP A 100 16.13 -14.57 -10.46
N GLU A 101 16.87 -15.67 -10.64
CA GLU A 101 17.22 -16.61 -9.57
C GLU A 101 17.74 -15.93 -8.28
N ASN A 102 18.55 -14.88 -8.45
CA ASN A 102 19.14 -14.13 -7.32
C ASN A 102 18.98 -12.61 -7.45
N ILE A 103 18.16 -12.10 -8.39
CA ILE A 103 18.02 -10.65 -8.60
C ILE A 103 16.54 -10.27 -8.72
N VAL A 104 16.13 -9.26 -7.95
CA VAL A 104 14.77 -8.73 -7.94
C VAL A 104 14.82 -7.31 -8.49
N CYS A 105 14.21 -7.08 -9.65
CA CYS A 105 14.18 -5.79 -10.33
C CYS A 105 12.87 -5.06 -10.02
N VAL A 106 12.99 -3.90 -9.38
CA VAL A 106 11.86 -3.07 -8.96
C VAL A 106 11.90 -1.72 -9.66
N LEU A 107 10.83 -1.38 -10.38
CA LEU A 107 10.62 -0.06 -10.96
C LEU A 107 10.09 0.91 -9.89
N LEU A 108 10.90 1.91 -9.58
CA LEU A 108 10.59 2.96 -8.63
C LEU A 108 9.63 4.00 -9.23
N ARG A 109 9.06 4.84 -8.36
CA ARG A 109 8.15 5.92 -8.76
C ARG A 109 8.77 6.98 -9.69
N ASN A 110 10.09 7.11 -9.67
CA ASN A 110 10.84 8.02 -10.52
C ASN A 110 11.35 7.35 -11.79
N GLU A 111 10.71 6.24 -12.21
CA GLU A 111 11.06 5.46 -13.39
C GLU A 111 12.46 4.82 -13.35
N GLU A 112 13.20 4.98 -12.25
CA GLU A 112 14.45 4.26 -12.01
C GLU A 112 14.17 2.77 -11.76
N LYS A 113 14.97 1.90 -12.36
CA LYS A 113 14.99 0.47 -12.03
C LYS A 113 16.01 0.20 -10.92
N ALA A 114 15.57 -0.48 -9.87
CA ALA A 114 16.40 -0.91 -8.76
C ALA A 114 16.53 -2.44 -8.77
N SER A 115 17.68 -2.96 -9.18
CA SER A 115 18.00 -4.40 -9.16
C SER A 115 18.61 -4.78 -7.82
N LEU A 116 17.96 -5.67 -7.06
CA LEU A 116 18.34 -6.08 -5.71
C LEU A 116 18.79 -7.54 -5.69
N HIS A 117 19.92 -7.83 -5.06
CA HIS A 117 20.38 -9.21 -4.93
C HIS A 117 19.61 -9.93 -3.82
N TRP A 118 19.18 -11.16 -4.09
CA TRP A 118 18.50 -12.06 -3.17
C TRP A 118 19.45 -13.20 -2.77
N PRO A 119 19.49 -13.63 -1.49
CA PRO A 119 18.74 -13.12 -0.35
C PRO A 119 19.22 -11.73 0.07
N ILE A 120 18.28 -10.88 0.46
CA ILE A 120 18.56 -9.53 0.95
C ILE A 120 19.18 -9.66 2.35
N SER A 121 20.50 -9.87 2.41
CA SER A 121 21.30 -9.86 3.63
C SER A 121 21.57 -8.45 4.15
#